data_AF-L0NFT2-F1
#
_entry.id   AF-L0NFT2-F1
#
_cell.length_a   1.000
_cell.length_b   1.000
_cell.length_c   1.000
_cell.angle_alpha   90.00
_cell.angle_beta   90.00
_cell.angle_gamma   90.00
#
_symmetry.space_group_name_H-M   'P 1'
#
loop_
_entity.id
_entity.type
_entity.pdbx_description
1 polymer ?
#
loop_
_entity_poly.entity_id
_entity_poly.type
_entity_poly.pdbx_seq_one_letter_code
_entity_poly.pdbx_strand_id
1 'polypeptide(L)'
;MGKLTQPPPPQTRMLIIPVLGATEERLVTIAGKSSNYEALKRAMAGVFDEPFEHVAVLFEGNRRDMFVGETSSINGRHIRNIRGTAIYRNNALTREPGLDPESIPAISGPVVLFPDRIVWT
;
A
#
# COMPACT_ATOMS: atom_id res chain seq x y z
N MET A 1 5.08 -10.61 43.76
CA MET A 1 4.79 -11.09 42.39
C MET A 1 4.71 -9.89 41.46
N GLY A 2 5.77 -9.62 40.69
CA GLY A 2 5.74 -8.58 39.66
C GLY A 2 4.89 -9.04 38.50
N LYS A 3 3.89 -8.24 38.07
CA LYS A 3 3.15 -8.51 36.85
C LYS A 3 4.15 -8.42 35.68
N LEU A 4 4.43 -9.55 35.05
CA LEU A 4 5.11 -9.58 33.76
C LEU A 4 4.22 -8.82 32.77
N THR A 5 4.61 -7.60 32.42
CA THR A 5 3.96 -6.85 31.34
C THR A 5 4.28 -7.56 30.04
N GLN A 6 3.25 -8.06 29.34
CA GLN A 6 3.43 -8.59 28.00
C GLN A 6 4.06 -7.50 27.11
N PRO A 7 5.00 -7.87 26.21
CA PRO A 7 5.53 -6.93 25.24
C PRO A 7 4.38 -6.38 24.38
N PRO A 8 4.46 -5.12 23.94
CA PRO A 8 3.45 -4.54 23.07
C PRO A 8 3.30 -5.41 21.81
N PRO A 9 2.09 -5.49 21.24
CA PRO A 9 1.87 -6.25 20.02
C PRO A 9 2.80 -5.72 18.90
N PRO A 10 3.30 -6.60 18.02
CA PRO A 10 4.21 -6.21 16.96
C PRO A 10 3.53 -5.17 16.05
N GLN A 11 4.20 -4.05 15.86
CA GLN A 11 3.76 -3.00 14.95
C GLN A 11 4.24 -3.31 13.54
N THR A 12 3.43 -2.93 12.57
CA THR A 12 3.72 -3.03 11.14
C THR A 12 3.78 -1.63 10.58
N ARG A 13 4.86 -1.33 9.87
CA ARG A 13 5.02 -0.06 9.16
C ARG A 13 4.12 -0.03 7.93
N MET A 14 3.50 1.12 7.72
CA MET A 14 2.59 1.40 6.62
C MET A 14 2.98 2.74 6.01
N LEU A 15 3.24 2.76 4.71
CA LEU A 15 3.51 3.98 3.96
C LEU A 15 2.24 4.40 3.25
N ILE A 16 1.76 5.62 3.53
CA ILE A 16 0.66 6.24 2.82
C ILE A 16 1.27 7.19 1.80
N ILE A 17 1.01 6.91 0.53
CA ILE A 17 1.51 7.66 -0.61
C ILE A 17 0.31 8.38 -1.21
N PRO A 18 0.01 9.61 -0.77
CA PRO A 18 -1.10 10.37 -1.33
C PRO A 18 -0.79 10.74 -2.78
N VAL A 19 -1.86 11.03 -3.52
CA VAL A 19 -1.77 11.50 -4.91
C VAL A 19 -0.95 12.77 -5.01
N LEU A 20 -1.15 13.70 -4.07
CA LEU A 20 -0.39 14.93 -3.91
C LEU A 20 0.13 15.05 -2.47
N GLY A 21 1.31 15.65 -2.29
CA GLY A 21 1.93 15.85 -0.98
C GLY A 21 3.01 14.82 -0.64
N ALA A 22 3.52 14.86 0.59
CA ALA A 22 4.59 13.97 1.04
C ALA A 22 4.07 12.56 1.35
N THR A 23 4.95 11.56 1.30
CA THR A 23 4.62 10.22 1.80
C THR A 23 4.54 10.30 3.33
N GLU A 24 3.49 9.75 3.91
CA GLU A 24 3.34 9.63 5.36
C GLU A 24 3.70 8.21 5.79
N GLU A 25 4.26 8.06 6.99
CA GLU A 25 4.48 6.78 7.62
C GLU A 25 3.57 6.63 8.84
N ARG A 26 2.95 5.46 8.99
CA ARG A 26 2.17 5.08 10.17
C ARG A 26 2.57 3.71 10.66
N LEU A 27 2.57 3.53 11.98
CA LEU A 27 2.72 2.23 12.62
C LEU A 27 1.34 1.72 13.00
N VAL A 28 1.00 0.53 12.53
CA VAL A 28 -0.31 -0.10 12.76
C VAL A 28 -0.16 -1.50 13.35
N THR A 29 -1.10 -1.90 14.19
CA THR A 29 -1.13 -3.25 14.73
C THR A 29 -1.95 -4.14 13.80
N ILE A 30 -1.27 -5.06 13.11
CA ILE A 30 -1.90 -6.06 12.24
C ILE A 30 -1.55 -7.44 12.79
N ALA A 31 -2.55 -8.12 13.35
CA ALA A 31 -2.36 -9.42 13.97
C ALA A 31 -2.12 -10.53 12.92
N GLY A 32 -1.08 -11.34 13.15
CA GLY A 32 -0.81 -12.56 12.36
C GLY A 32 -0.27 -12.32 10.94
N LYS A 33 0.16 -13.41 10.26
CA LYS A 33 0.56 -13.39 8.84
C LYS A 33 -0.65 -13.25 7.90
N SER A 34 -1.78 -13.81 8.32
CA SER A 34 -3.08 -13.74 7.65
C SER A 34 -3.93 -12.69 8.33
N SER A 35 -3.85 -11.45 7.86
CA SER A 35 -4.72 -10.42 8.42
C SER A 35 -6.09 -10.50 7.74
N ASN A 36 -7.14 -10.64 8.56
CA ASN A 36 -8.51 -10.56 8.07
C ASN A 36 -8.70 -9.18 7.40
N TYR A 37 -9.37 -9.14 6.24
CA TYR A 37 -9.73 -7.93 5.51
C TYR A 37 -10.20 -6.79 6.43
N GLU A 38 -10.99 -7.11 7.46
CA GLU A 38 -11.49 -6.12 8.44
C GLU A 38 -10.39 -5.47 9.31
N ALA A 39 -9.28 -6.16 9.57
CA ALA A 39 -8.14 -5.59 10.28
C ALA A 39 -7.38 -4.61 9.38
N LEU A 40 -7.18 -4.97 8.11
CA LEU A 40 -6.54 -4.10 7.11
C LEU A 40 -7.39 -2.87 6.82
N LYS A 41 -8.70 -3.06 6.62
CA LYS A 41 -9.65 -1.96 6.42
C LYS A 41 -9.63 -0.98 7.59
N ARG A 42 -9.56 -1.48 8.83
CA ARG A 42 -9.40 -0.62 10.01
C ARG A 42 -8.05 0.09 10.08
N ALA A 43 -6.96 -0.61 9.74
CA ALA A 43 -5.62 0.00 9.71
C ALA A 43 -5.49 1.12 8.66
N MET A 44 -6.20 1.00 7.54
CA MET A 44 -6.20 1.95 6.43
C MET A 44 -7.39 2.91 6.45
N ALA A 45 -8.16 2.94 7.55
CA ALA A 45 -9.32 3.81 7.67
C ALA A 45 -8.93 5.29 7.52
N GLY A 46 -9.71 6.01 6.71
CA GLY A 46 -9.46 7.43 6.39
C GLY A 46 -8.32 7.66 5.40
N VAL A 47 -7.74 6.62 4.79
CA VAL A 47 -6.82 6.76 3.66
C VAL A 47 -7.55 6.73 2.32
N PHE A 48 -8.59 5.91 2.23
CA PHE A 48 -9.41 5.72 1.03
C PHE A 48 -10.84 6.22 1.30
N ASP A 49 -11.37 7.02 0.37
CA ASP A 49 -12.77 7.45 0.38
C ASP A 49 -13.70 6.46 -0.36
N GLU A 50 -13.11 5.56 -1.14
CA GLU A 50 -13.75 4.56 -2.00
C GLU A 50 -13.23 3.14 -1.67
N PRO A 51 -13.83 2.07 -2.23
CA PRO A 51 -13.21 0.75 -2.22
C PRO A 51 -11.76 0.82 -2.73
N PHE A 52 -10.92 -0.01 -2.14
CA PHE A 52 -9.52 -0.16 -2.53
C PHE A 52 -9.27 -1.56 -3.07
N GLU A 53 -8.38 -1.66 -4.04
CA GLU A 53 -7.90 -2.92 -4.59
C GLU A 53 -6.59 -3.33 -3.92
N HIS A 54 -6.35 -4.63 -3.83
CA HIS A 54 -5.05 -5.20 -3.43
C HIS A 54 -4.23 -5.55 -4.66
N VAL A 55 -2.96 -5.18 -4.66
CA VAL A 55 -1.98 -5.55 -5.69
C VAL A 55 -0.66 -6.00 -5.07
N ALA A 56 -0.09 -7.07 -5.63
CA ALA A 56 1.25 -7.52 -5.29
C ALA A 56 2.30 -6.73 -6.10
N VAL A 57 3.27 -6.14 -5.42
CA VAL A 57 4.34 -5.32 -6.02
C VAL A 57 5.73 -5.79 -5.64
N LEU A 58 6.73 -5.26 -6.33
CA LEU A 58 8.14 -5.42 -6.00
C LEU A 58 8.66 -4.07 -5.49
N PHE A 59 8.97 -4.02 -4.20
CA PHE A 59 9.49 -2.83 -3.53
C PHE A 59 10.83 -3.20 -2.89
N GLU A 60 11.89 -2.43 -3.20
CA GLU A 60 13.25 -2.71 -2.73
C GLU A 60 13.69 -4.17 -2.97
N GLY A 61 13.40 -4.70 -4.16
CA GLY A 61 13.74 -6.07 -4.56
C GLY A 61 12.91 -7.17 -3.88
N ASN A 62 11.92 -6.82 -3.06
CA ASN A 62 11.12 -7.79 -2.32
C ASN A 62 9.64 -7.72 -2.70
N ARG A 63 8.97 -8.88 -2.71
CA ARG A 63 7.51 -8.94 -2.88
C ARG A 63 6.83 -8.30 -1.67
N ARG A 64 5.92 -7.35 -1.92
CA ARG A 64 5.14 -6.63 -0.91
C ARG A 64 3.69 -6.47 -1.36
N ASP A 65 2.85 -6.13 -0.38
CA ASP A 65 1.45 -5.81 -0.62
C ASP A 65 1.25 -4.30 -0.67
N MET A 66 0.50 -3.89 -1.68
CA MET A 66 0.11 -2.51 -1.89
C MET A 66 -1.41 -2.47 -2.11
N PHE A 67 -2.06 -1.47 -1.53
CA PHE A 67 -3.48 -1.22 -1.69
C PHE A 67 -3.67 0.11 -2.39
N VAL A 68 -4.56 0.16 -3.37
CA VAL A 68 -4.73 1.31 -4.26
C VAL A 68 -6.19 1.74 -4.23
N GLY A 69 -6.45 3.04 -4.07
CA GLY A 69 -7.79 3.58 -4.28
C GLY A 69 -8.09 3.61 -5.78
N GLU A 70 -9.32 3.26 -6.16
CA GLU A 70 -9.72 3.19 -7.57
C GLU A 70 -9.66 4.56 -8.25
N THR A 71 -10.11 5.64 -7.57
CA THR A 71 -10.04 6.97 -8.15
C THR A 71 -9.73 8.08 -7.15
N SER A 72 -9.01 9.08 -7.64
CA SER A 72 -8.93 10.41 -7.04
C SER A 72 -9.06 11.41 -8.16
N SER A 73 -10.09 12.23 -8.06
CA SER A 73 -10.30 13.35 -8.95
C SER A 73 -10.16 14.65 -8.18
N ILE A 74 -9.39 15.59 -8.73
CA ILE A 74 -9.40 16.97 -8.24
C ILE A 74 -9.98 17.81 -9.38
N ASN A 75 -11.05 18.54 -9.09
CA ASN A 75 -11.79 19.32 -10.09
C ASN A 75 -12.23 18.46 -11.29
N GLY A 76 -12.67 17.22 -11.05
CA GLY A 76 -13.14 16.30 -12.08
C GLY A 76 -12.06 15.69 -12.98
N ARG A 77 -10.77 15.89 -12.68
CA ARG A 77 -9.66 15.27 -13.40
C ARG A 77 -8.98 14.21 -12.55
N HIS A 78 -8.82 13.01 -13.11
CA HIS A 78 -8.00 11.98 -12.50
C HIS A 78 -6.56 12.47 -12.39
N ILE A 79 -6.02 12.45 -11.17
CA ILE A 79 -4.63 12.80 -10.95
C ILE A 79 -3.83 11.52 -10.72
N ARG A 80 -2.80 11.34 -11.54
CA ARG A 80 -1.88 10.22 -11.43
C ARG A 80 -1.04 10.33 -10.16
N ASN A 81 -1.04 9.29 -9.35
CA ASN A 81 -0.08 9.07 -8.28
C ASN A 81 1.24 8.57 -8.88
N ILE A 82 2.16 9.50 -9.15
CA ILE A 82 3.44 9.20 -9.81
C ILE A 82 4.25 8.16 -9.04
N ARG A 83 4.31 8.28 -7.70
CA ARG A 83 5.07 7.37 -6.83
C ARG A 83 4.44 5.98 -6.76
N GLY A 84 3.13 5.91 -6.53
CA GLY A 84 2.40 4.64 -6.54
C GLY A 84 2.51 3.92 -7.89
N THR A 85 2.41 4.69 -8.99
CA THR A 85 2.57 4.15 -10.35
C THR A 85 3.97 3.59 -10.58
N ALA A 86 5.02 4.27 -10.12
CA ALA A 86 6.40 3.78 -10.28
C ALA A 86 6.60 2.43 -9.58
N ILE A 87 6.09 2.28 -8.35
CA ILE A 87 6.14 1.01 -7.60
C ILE A 87 5.35 -0.09 -8.32
N TYR A 88 4.14 0.22 -8.79
CA TYR A 88 3.31 -0.70 -9.54
C TYR A 88 3.98 -1.19 -10.83
N ARG A 89 4.48 -0.27 -11.65
CA ARG A 89 5.14 -0.58 -12.93
C ARG A 89 6.45 -1.34 -12.73
N ASN A 90 7.21 -1.06 -11.67
CA ASN A 90 8.45 -1.77 -11.37
C ASN A 90 8.24 -3.29 -11.26
N ASN A 91 7.13 -3.73 -10.67
CA ASN A 91 6.80 -5.15 -10.59
C ASN A 91 6.58 -5.79 -11.97
N ALA A 92 5.88 -5.10 -12.88
CA ALA A 92 5.65 -5.60 -14.23
C ALA A 92 6.94 -5.62 -15.05
N LEU A 93 7.70 -4.52 -15.05
CA LEU A 93 8.96 -4.38 -15.78
C LEU A 93 10.04 -5.35 -15.30
N THR A 94 10.04 -5.72 -14.01
CA THR A 94 10.96 -6.75 -13.52
C THR A 94 10.65 -8.13 -14.10
N ARG A 95 9.37 -8.44 -14.37
CA ARG A 95 8.95 -9.72 -14.96
C ARG A 95 9.13 -9.72 -16.48
N GLU A 96 8.90 -8.57 -17.10
CA GLU A 96 9.00 -8.38 -18.54
C GLU A 96 9.72 -7.05 -18.87
N PRO A 97 11.07 -7.07 -18.94
CA PRO A 97 11.86 -5.84 -19.13
C PRO A 97 11.65 -5.12 -20.47
N GLY A 98 11.10 -5.83 -21.47
CA GLY A 98 10.79 -5.26 -22.79
C GLY A 98 9.41 -4.61 -22.89
N LEU A 99 8.60 -4.67 -21.84
CA LEU A 99 7.26 -4.07 -21.82
C LEU A 99 7.37 -2.55 -21.86
N ASP A 100 6.58 -1.89 -22.71
CA ASP A 100 6.51 -0.43 -22.73
C ASP A 100 5.94 0.08 -21.38
N PRO A 101 6.70 0.90 -20.63
CA PRO A 101 6.21 1.42 -19.36
C PRO A 101 4.89 2.18 -19.50
N GLU A 102 4.63 2.86 -20.62
CA GLU A 102 3.41 3.63 -20.81
C GLU A 102 2.20 2.79 -21.23
N SER A 103 2.41 1.54 -21.67
CA SER A 103 1.29 0.60 -21.87
C SER A 103 0.76 0.02 -20.55
N ILE A 104 1.48 0.21 -19.44
CA ILE A 104 1.05 -0.23 -18.11
C ILE A 104 0.15 0.84 -17.46
N PRO A 105 -1.04 0.47 -16.95
CA PRO A 105 -1.94 1.40 -16.28
C PRO A 105 -1.26 2.22 -15.18
N ALA A 106 -1.69 3.48 -15.06
CA ALA A 106 -1.27 4.34 -13.98
C ALA A 106 -2.20 4.19 -12.77
N ILE A 107 -1.66 4.41 -11.58
CA ILE A 107 -2.47 4.52 -10.36
C ILE A 107 -2.96 5.96 -10.23
N SER A 108 -4.28 6.14 -10.09
CA SER A 108 -4.93 7.45 -10.01
C SER A 108 -5.60 7.73 -8.66
N GLY A 109 -5.09 7.11 -7.59
CA GLY A 109 -5.59 7.27 -6.22
C GLY A 109 -4.48 7.22 -5.16
N PRO A 110 -4.79 7.44 -3.86
CA PRO A 110 -3.85 7.21 -2.79
C PRO A 110 -3.43 5.75 -2.77
N VAL A 111 -2.25 5.50 -2.23
CA VAL A 111 -1.66 4.17 -2.14
C VAL A 111 -1.24 3.90 -0.71
N VAL A 112 -1.48 2.69 -0.23
CA VAL A 112 -0.91 2.16 1.00
C VAL A 112 0.05 1.04 0.65
N LEU A 113 1.29 1.13 1.10
CA LEU A 113 2.31 0.09 0.95
C LEU A 113 2.73 -0.44 2.32
N PHE A 114 2.86 -1.75 2.44
CA PHE A 114 3.46 -2.41 3.60
C PHE A 114 4.91 -2.80 3.25
N PRO A 115 5.92 -1.96 3.56
CA PRO A 115 7.28 -2.13 3.05
C PRO A 115 8.04 -3.30 3.69
N ASP A 116 7.64 -3.73 4.88
CA ASP A 116 8.45 -4.65 5.69
C ASP A 116 7.93 -6.09 5.66
N ARG A 117 6.70 -6.32 5.20
CA ARG A 117 6.07 -7.64 5.19
C ARG A 117 4.84 -7.74 4.28
N ILE A 118 4.51 -8.98 3.95
CA ILE A 118 3.23 -9.37 3.36
C ILE A 118 2.17 -9.40 4.48
N VAL A 119 0.99 -8.87 4.17
CA VAL A 119 -0.17 -8.75 5.06
C VAL A 119 -1.44 -9.34 4.45
N TRP A 120 -1.50 -9.53 3.12
CA TRP A 120 -2.62 -10.12 2.40
C TRP A 120 -2.40 -11.62 2.11
N THR A 121 -3.39 -12.45 2.44
CA THR A 121 -3.38 -13.92 2.21
C THR A 121 -4.79 -14.44 1.94
#